data_AF-A0A1H0YIG7-F1
#
_entry.id   AF-A0A1H0YIG7-F1
#
_cell.length_a   1.000
_cell.length_b   1.000
_cell.length_c   1.000
_cell.angle_alpha   90.00
_cell.angle_beta   90.00
_cell.angle_gamma   90.00
#
_symmetry.space_group_name_H-M   'P 1'
#
loop_
_entity.id
_entity.type
_entity.pdbx_description
1 polymer ?
#
loop_
_entity_poly.entity_id
_entity_poly.type
_entity_poly.pdbx_seq_one_letter_code
_entity_poly.pdbx_strand_id
1 'polypeptide(L)'
;MIRSRLKKLQHSLAWLKNVAGLDDDYVRKWSPAEWEAWQAAMLADPSGDNPSVPEWMNPIIRHTWHNDFSFPFPQVAQLTSAHPWFYEATKRADFSLRITEPLESDAPVLSQVEGAYNEAMLRGWTPLLSLLIEPTQQPKIVVGAIESFYIVAPAFDSADVSDLMQHFDLPSPSTRLAGPVQDVDALLERAHQPVPDGHHVAWGSEWMYV
;
A
#
# COMPACT_ATOMS: atom_id res chain seq x y z
N MET A 1 -11.99 -32.70 5.25
CA MET A 1 -11.26 -31.56 4.65
C MET A 1 -11.22 -30.34 5.58
N ILE A 2 -12.35 -29.89 6.14
CA ILE A 2 -12.47 -28.73 7.05
C ILE A 2 -11.54 -28.81 8.28
N ARG A 3 -11.46 -29.95 8.96
CA ARG A 3 -10.58 -30.13 10.14
C ARG A 3 -9.08 -29.97 9.86
N SER A 4 -8.65 -30.19 8.61
CA SER A 4 -7.23 -30.04 8.23
C SER A 4 -6.88 -28.57 7.99
N ARG A 5 -7.79 -27.81 7.35
CA ARG A 5 -7.63 -26.36 7.15
C ARG A 5 -7.58 -25.60 8.48
N LEU A 6 -8.51 -25.89 9.39
CA LEU A 6 -8.54 -25.25 10.71
C LEU A 6 -7.24 -25.47 11.51
N LYS A 7 -6.66 -26.66 11.44
CA LYS A 7 -5.38 -26.96 12.12
C LYS A 7 -4.22 -26.16 11.52
N LYS A 8 -4.17 -26.02 10.19
CA LYS A 8 -3.15 -25.18 9.53
C LYS A 8 -3.32 -23.73 9.94
N LEU A 9 -4.54 -23.20 9.93
CA LEU A 9 -4.83 -21.84 10.35
C LEU A 9 -4.38 -21.58 11.78
N GLN A 10 -4.76 -22.45 12.71
CA GLN A 10 -4.34 -22.37 14.11
C GLN A 10 -2.81 -22.37 14.27
N HIS A 11 -2.10 -23.14 13.45
CA HIS A 11 -0.64 -23.16 13.47
C HIS A 11 -0.04 -21.83 13.00
N SER A 12 -0.54 -21.24 11.91
CA SER A 12 -0.05 -19.94 11.42
C SER A 12 -0.42 -18.79 12.37
N LEU A 13 -1.59 -18.82 13.00
CA LEU A 13 -1.95 -17.84 14.04
C LEU A 13 -1.07 -17.99 15.29
N ALA A 14 -0.78 -19.22 15.71
CA ALA A 14 0.18 -19.44 16.81
C ALA A 14 1.58 -18.92 16.47
N TRP A 15 2.01 -19.03 15.21
CA TRP A 15 3.27 -18.43 14.75
C TRP A 15 3.24 -16.91 14.90
N LEU A 16 2.18 -16.22 14.47
CA LEU A 16 2.05 -14.76 14.64
C LEU A 16 2.12 -14.34 16.11
N LYS A 17 1.43 -15.06 17.00
CA LYS A 17 1.49 -14.77 18.44
C LYS A 17 2.89 -14.94 19.02
N ASN A 18 3.60 -15.99 18.61
CA ASN A 18 4.91 -16.32 19.17
C ASN A 18 6.06 -15.54 18.56
N VAL A 19 5.94 -15.10 17.29
CA VAL A 19 7.01 -14.44 16.54
C VAL A 19 6.77 -12.94 16.43
N ALA A 20 5.55 -12.52 16.08
CA ALA A 20 5.18 -11.11 15.96
C ALA A 20 4.62 -10.53 17.28
N GLY A 21 4.46 -11.35 18.33
CA GLY A 21 4.04 -10.89 19.65
C GLY A 21 2.58 -10.44 19.75
N LEU A 22 1.74 -10.80 18.77
CA LEU A 22 0.33 -10.41 18.76
C LEU A 22 -0.45 -11.13 19.86
N ASP A 23 -1.32 -10.40 20.57
CA ASP A 23 -2.18 -10.97 21.59
C ASP A 23 -3.50 -11.53 21.01
N ASP A 24 -4.26 -12.25 21.84
CA ASP A 24 -5.53 -12.85 21.42
C ASP A 24 -6.61 -11.81 21.08
N ASP A 25 -6.58 -10.65 21.72
CA ASP A 25 -7.58 -9.60 21.49
C ASP A 25 -7.35 -8.91 20.16
N TYR A 26 -6.09 -8.75 19.76
CA TYR A 26 -5.68 -8.33 18.45
C TYR A 26 -6.11 -9.33 17.37
N VAL A 27 -5.81 -10.63 17.57
CA VAL A 27 -6.20 -11.67 16.60
C VAL A 27 -7.72 -11.72 16.39
N ARG A 28 -8.50 -11.42 17.44
CA ARG A 28 -9.98 -11.37 17.38
C ARG A 28 -10.54 -10.17 16.64
N LYS A 29 -9.76 -9.13 16.35
CA LYS A 29 -10.23 -7.99 15.52
C LYS A 29 -10.62 -8.43 14.12
N TRP A 30 -10.02 -9.52 13.64
CA TRP A 30 -10.20 -10.02 12.29
C TRP A 30 -10.98 -11.33 12.29
N SER A 31 -11.83 -11.48 11.27
CA SER A 31 -12.65 -12.65 11.07
C SER A 31 -11.81 -13.86 10.65
N PRO A 32 -12.33 -15.09 10.84
CA PRO A 32 -11.68 -16.28 10.32
C PRO A 32 -11.43 -16.23 8.79
N ALA A 33 -12.32 -15.59 8.03
CA ALA A 33 -12.17 -15.47 6.57
C ALA A 33 -10.96 -14.62 6.16
N GLU A 34 -10.73 -13.51 6.88
CA GLU A 34 -9.58 -12.64 6.65
C GLU A 34 -8.26 -13.35 6.99
N TRP A 35 -8.24 -14.08 8.11
CA TRP A 35 -7.08 -14.91 8.46
C TRP A 35 -6.84 -16.07 7.51
N GLU A 36 -7.89 -16.70 6.97
CA GLU A 36 -7.78 -17.72 5.93
C GLU A 36 -7.21 -17.14 4.64
N ALA A 37 -7.63 -15.93 4.25
CA ALA A 37 -7.09 -15.23 3.09
C ALA A 37 -5.62 -14.84 3.27
N TRP A 38 -5.25 -14.31 4.44
CA TRP A 38 -3.85 -14.06 4.80
C TRP A 38 -3.02 -15.35 4.74
N GLN A 39 -3.50 -16.44 5.36
CA GLN A 39 -2.79 -17.72 5.33
C GLN A 39 -2.65 -18.25 3.89
N ALA A 40 -3.68 -18.11 3.06
CA ALA A 40 -3.63 -18.55 1.67
C ALA A 40 -2.56 -17.78 0.89
N ALA A 41 -2.45 -16.47 1.10
CA ALA A 41 -1.41 -15.64 0.49
C ALA A 41 -0.02 -16.03 0.99
N MET A 42 0.17 -16.16 2.30
CA MET A 42 1.45 -16.54 2.93
C MET A 42 1.97 -17.92 2.48
N LEU A 43 1.08 -18.85 2.13
CA LEU A 43 1.44 -20.21 1.70
C LEU A 43 1.51 -20.37 0.18
N ALA A 44 1.13 -19.35 -0.60
CA ALA A 44 1.17 -19.41 -2.05
C ALA A 44 2.61 -19.23 -2.57
N ASP A 45 2.83 -19.67 -3.81
CA ASP A 45 4.11 -19.47 -4.49
C ASP A 45 4.33 -17.96 -4.71
N PRO A 46 5.40 -17.35 -4.16
CA PRO A 46 5.68 -15.92 -4.34
C PRO A 46 5.83 -15.50 -5.81
N SER A 47 6.17 -16.42 -6.71
CA SER A 47 6.25 -16.17 -8.16
C SER A 47 4.92 -16.32 -8.90
N GLY A 48 3.90 -16.81 -8.21
CA GLY A 48 2.57 -17.08 -8.74
C GLY A 48 1.57 -15.95 -8.50
N ASP A 49 0.32 -16.24 -8.87
CA ASP A 49 -0.81 -15.35 -8.61
C ASP A 49 -1.21 -15.39 -7.13
N ASN A 50 -1.62 -14.24 -6.62
CA ASN A 50 -2.09 -14.11 -5.27
C ASN A 50 -3.51 -14.69 -5.16
N PRO A 51 -3.71 -15.74 -4.33
CA PRO A 51 -5.00 -16.44 -4.24
C PRO A 51 -6.07 -15.63 -3.51
N SER A 52 -5.73 -14.50 -2.90
CA SER A 52 -6.64 -13.74 -2.03
C SER A 52 -7.14 -12.44 -2.65
N VAL A 53 -6.52 -11.97 -3.74
CA VAL A 53 -6.93 -10.77 -4.47
C VAL A 53 -7.82 -11.09 -5.68
N PRO A 54 -8.66 -10.14 -6.14
CA PRO A 54 -9.35 -10.21 -7.41
C PRO A 54 -8.43 -10.60 -8.59
N GLU A 55 -8.96 -11.35 -9.56
CA GLU A 55 -8.16 -11.82 -10.71
C GLU A 55 -7.50 -10.68 -11.50
N TRP A 56 -8.17 -9.53 -11.60
CA TRP A 56 -7.67 -8.37 -12.32
C TRP A 56 -6.44 -7.73 -11.68
N MET A 57 -6.23 -7.92 -10.36
CA MET A 57 -5.07 -7.36 -9.65
C MET A 57 -3.79 -8.14 -9.92
N ASN A 58 -3.89 -9.45 -10.17
CA ASN A 58 -2.73 -10.32 -10.37
C ASN A 58 -1.72 -9.81 -11.40
N PRO A 59 -2.11 -9.42 -12.64
CA PRO A 59 -1.15 -8.89 -13.60
C PRO A 59 -0.46 -7.59 -13.15
N ILE A 60 -1.04 -6.84 -12.19
CA ILE A 60 -0.49 -5.59 -11.67
C ILE A 60 0.53 -5.87 -10.54
N ILE A 61 0.24 -6.85 -9.68
CA ILE A 61 0.98 -7.06 -8.42
C ILE A 61 1.89 -8.29 -8.42
N ARG A 62 1.87 -9.11 -9.48
CA ARG A 62 2.53 -10.44 -9.54
C ARG A 62 3.98 -10.45 -9.04
N HIS A 63 4.71 -9.36 -9.23
CA HIS A 63 6.15 -9.29 -8.91
C HIS A 63 6.46 -8.67 -7.56
N THR A 64 5.47 -8.14 -6.84
CA THR A 64 5.69 -7.32 -5.64
C THR A 64 4.81 -7.72 -4.47
N TRP A 65 3.79 -8.55 -4.68
CA TRP A 65 2.78 -8.80 -3.64
C TRP A 65 3.30 -9.52 -2.40
N HIS A 66 4.40 -10.27 -2.50
CA HIS A 66 4.96 -11.06 -1.39
C HIS A 66 6.09 -10.35 -0.63
N ASN A 67 6.25 -9.02 -0.82
CA ASN A 67 7.43 -8.29 -0.37
C ASN A 67 7.53 -8.13 1.16
N ASP A 68 6.41 -8.12 1.90
CA ASP A 68 6.45 -8.18 3.36
C ASP A 68 5.10 -8.65 3.94
N PHE A 69 5.16 -9.46 5.01
CA PHE A 69 4.02 -9.85 5.85
C PHE A 69 4.29 -9.52 7.34
N SER A 70 5.29 -8.67 7.62
CA SER A 70 5.73 -8.30 8.95
C SER A 70 4.78 -7.35 9.68
N PHE A 71 3.84 -6.73 8.96
CA PHE A 71 2.87 -5.81 9.56
C PHE A 71 1.90 -6.53 10.50
N PRO A 72 1.50 -5.90 11.62
CA PRO A 72 0.76 -6.60 12.67
C PRO A 72 -0.64 -7.05 12.26
N PHE A 73 -1.26 -6.63 11.15
CA PHE A 73 -2.62 -7.06 10.72
C PHE A 73 -2.58 -7.92 9.43
N PRO A 74 -3.63 -8.73 9.16
CA PRO A 74 -3.69 -9.56 7.95
C PRO A 74 -3.68 -8.71 6.69
N GLN A 75 -2.54 -8.64 6.02
CA GLN A 75 -2.41 -8.18 4.64
C GLN A 75 -2.15 -9.36 3.72
N VAL A 76 -2.69 -9.31 2.50
CA VAL A 76 -2.46 -10.33 1.47
C VAL A 76 -1.49 -9.87 0.41
N ALA A 77 -1.21 -8.57 0.33
CA ALA A 77 -0.14 -7.99 -0.47
C ALA A 77 0.30 -6.65 0.11
N GLN A 78 1.53 -6.24 -0.18
CA GLN A 78 2.01 -4.87 0.01
C GLN A 78 2.67 -4.39 -1.27
N LEU A 79 2.36 -3.17 -1.72
CA LEU A 79 2.95 -2.62 -2.94
C LEU A 79 2.98 -1.10 -2.94
N THR A 80 4.03 -0.55 -3.56
CA THR A 80 4.07 0.83 -4.01
C THR A 80 3.90 0.86 -5.53
N SER A 81 2.97 1.66 -6.06
CA SER A 81 2.71 1.69 -7.51
C SER A 81 2.06 2.98 -7.96
N ALA A 82 2.31 3.35 -9.22
CA ALA A 82 1.64 4.42 -9.96
C ALA A 82 0.33 3.98 -10.65
N HIS A 83 -0.09 2.73 -10.46
CA HIS A 83 -1.37 2.24 -11.01
C HIS A 83 -2.53 3.15 -10.56
N PRO A 84 -3.53 3.45 -11.42
CA PRO A 84 -4.61 4.38 -11.11
C PRO A 84 -5.63 3.80 -10.11
N TRP A 85 -5.22 3.59 -8.87
CA TRP A 85 -6.01 2.92 -7.82
C TRP A 85 -7.31 3.65 -7.50
N PHE A 86 -7.33 4.98 -7.48
CA PHE A 86 -8.56 5.76 -7.27
C PHE A 86 -9.60 5.45 -8.36
N TYR A 87 -9.17 5.38 -9.62
CA TYR A 87 -10.06 4.97 -10.71
C TYR A 87 -10.57 3.54 -10.53
N GLU A 88 -9.70 2.58 -10.18
CA GLU A 88 -10.15 1.21 -9.93
C GLU A 88 -11.19 1.13 -8.79
N ALA A 89 -10.99 1.89 -7.70
CA ALA A 89 -11.92 1.95 -6.57
C ALA A 89 -13.29 2.52 -6.94
N THR A 90 -13.36 3.45 -7.92
CA THR A 90 -14.65 3.94 -8.43
C THR A 90 -15.35 2.95 -9.36
N LYS A 91 -14.59 2.08 -10.04
CA LYS A 91 -15.10 1.20 -11.09
C LYS A 91 -15.49 -0.18 -10.59
N ARG A 92 -14.93 -0.61 -9.47
CA ARG A 92 -15.00 -2.01 -9.05
C ARG A 92 -15.70 -2.16 -7.72
N ALA A 93 -16.57 -3.15 -7.63
CA ALA A 93 -17.24 -3.51 -6.39
C ALA A 93 -16.37 -4.42 -5.49
N ASP A 94 -15.30 -5.00 -6.04
CA ASP A 94 -14.39 -5.93 -5.35
C ASP A 94 -13.14 -5.23 -4.77
N PHE A 95 -13.08 -3.91 -4.86
CA PHE A 95 -11.96 -3.10 -4.41
C PHE A 95 -12.42 -1.74 -3.88
N SER A 96 -11.86 -1.33 -2.75
CA SER A 96 -12.06 0.01 -2.20
C SER A 96 -10.76 0.52 -1.59
N LEU A 97 -10.67 1.83 -1.40
CA LEU A 97 -9.53 2.48 -0.77
C LEU A 97 -9.93 3.05 0.58
N ARG A 98 -8.98 3.07 1.52
CA ARG A 98 -9.07 3.82 2.76
C ARG A 98 -7.69 4.31 3.17
N ILE A 99 -7.63 5.26 4.09
CA ILE A 99 -6.37 5.63 4.73
C ILE A 99 -6.10 4.64 5.86
N THR A 100 -4.84 4.21 5.99
CA THR A 100 -4.39 3.46 7.16
C THR A 100 -4.26 4.42 8.34
N GLU A 101 -4.91 4.10 9.46
CA GLU A 101 -4.83 4.94 10.66
C GLU A 101 -3.43 4.81 11.30
N PRO A 102 -2.77 5.94 11.61
CA PRO A 102 -1.47 5.97 12.26
C PRO A 102 -1.60 5.62 13.75
N LEU A 103 -0.48 5.22 14.35
CA LEU A 103 -0.39 4.94 15.79
C LEU A 103 -0.54 6.21 16.64
N GLU A 104 -0.15 7.36 16.08
CA GLU A 104 -0.29 8.69 16.68
C GLU A 104 -1.20 9.54 15.78
N SER A 105 -2.18 10.23 16.37
CA SER A 105 -3.24 10.93 15.63
C SER A 105 -2.67 12.00 14.69
N ASP A 106 -2.79 11.80 13.37
CA ASP A 106 -2.75 12.82 12.28
C ASP A 106 -2.78 12.17 10.87
N ALA A 107 -3.68 11.20 10.63
CA ALA A 107 -3.84 10.61 9.29
C ALA A 107 -4.55 11.61 8.35
N PRO A 108 -4.16 11.70 7.07
CA PRO A 108 -4.99 12.37 6.09
C PRO A 108 -6.32 11.64 5.91
N VAL A 109 -7.34 12.32 5.38
CA VAL A 109 -8.56 11.68 4.89
C VAL A 109 -8.39 11.31 3.41
N LEU A 110 -9.15 10.30 2.96
CA LEU A 110 -9.02 9.77 1.60
C LEU A 110 -9.18 10.84 0.51
N SER A 111 -10.08 11.80 0.70
CA SER A 111 -10.31 12.89 -0.26
C SER A 111 -9.15 13.86 -0.38
N GLN A 112 -8.32 14.03 0.66
CA GLN A 112 -7.11 14.85 0.59
C GLN A 112 -6.07 14.18 -0.31
N VAL A 113 -5.85 12.87 -0.11
CA VAL A 113 -4.91 12.10 -0.94
C VAL A 113 -5.41 12.01 -2.39
N GLU A 114 -6.70 11.83 -2.62
CA GLU A 114 -7.30 11.83 -3.97
C GLU A 114 -7.13 13.18 -4.66
N GLY A 115 -7.35 14.29 -3.94
CA GLY A 115 -7.14 15.64 -4.45
C GLY A 115 -5.69 15.88 -4.88
N ALA A 116 -4.75 15.54 -4.00
CA ALA A 116 -3.32 15.65 -4.28
C ALA A 116 -2.87 14.76 -5.45
N TYR A 117 -3.39 13.53 -5.53
CA TYR A 117 -3.13 12.60 -6.64
C TYR A 117 -3.58 13.20 -7.98
N ASN A 118 -4.81 13.72 -8.04
CA ASN A 118 -5.36 14.29 -9.27
C ASN A 118 -4.62 15.56 -9.70
N GLU A 119 -4.28 16.43 -8.75
CA GLU A 119 -3.51 17.65 -9.04
C GLU A 119 -2.10 17.32 -9.53
N ALA A 120 -1.43 16.31 -8.95
CA ALA A 120 -0.12 15.84 -9.42
C ALA A 120 -0.19 15.35 -10.89
N MET A 121 -1.22 14.57 -11.22
CA MET A 121 -1.46 14.11 -12.59
C MET A 121 -1.70 15.27 -13.57
N LEU A 122 -2.46 16.30 -13.16
CA LEU A 122 -2.71 17.50 -13.98
C LEU A 122 -1.43 18.28 -14.28
N ARG A 123 -0.46 18.24 -13.36
CA ARG A 123 0.87 18.85 -13.51
C ARG A 123 1.86 18.01 -14.32
N GLY A 124 1.45 16.82 -14.76
CA GLY A 124 2.32 15.88 -15.47
C GLY A 124 3.34 15.18 -14.56
N TRP A 125 3.12 15.22 -13.24
CA TRP A 125 3.92 14.48 -12.27
C TRP A 125 3.38 13.05 -12.12
N THR A 126 4.21 12.16 -11.58
CA THR A 126 3.82 10.77 -11.33
C THR A 126 3.52 10.57 -9.85
N PRO A 127 2.24 10.50 -9.44
CA PRO A 127 1.87 10.08 -8.10
C PRO A 127 2.00 8.56 -7.93
N LEU A 128 2.40 8.14 -6.73
CA LEU A 128 2.42 6.74 -6.33
C LEU A 128 1.69 6.59 -4.99
N LEU A 129 1.03 5.45 -4.81
CA LEU A 129 0.49 5.03 -3.53
C LEU A 129 1.26 3.83 -3.03
N SER A 130 1.59 3.83 -1.74
CA SER A 130 1.90 2.59 -1.05
C SER A 130 0.64 2.06 -0.38
N LEU A 131 0.35 0.80 -0.65
CA LEU A 131 -0.87 0.11 -0.27
C LEU A 131 -0.54 -1.17 0.50
N LEU A 132 -1.22 -1.35 1.62
CA LEU A 132 -1.45 -2.65 2.22
C LEU A 132 -2.78 -3.20 1.69
N ILE A 133 -2.76 -4.35 1.06
CA ILE A 133 -3.97 -4.99 0.53
C ILE A 133 -4.55 -5.89 1.61
N GLU A 134 -5.68 -5.47 2.15
CA GLU A 134 -6.37 -6.15 3.24
C GLU A 134 -7.47 -7.05 2.67
N PRO A 135 -7.54 -8.32 3.10
CA PRO A 135 -8.70 -9.14 2.79
C PRO A 135 -9.93 -8.62 3.54
N THR A 136 -11.11 -8.94 3.02
CA THR A 136 -12.37 -8.75 3.75
C THR A 136 -12.97 -10.10 4.13
N GLN A 137 -14.11 -10.07 4.82
CA GLN A 137 -14.92 -11.26 5.09
C GLN A 137 -15.43 -11.95 3.81
N GLN A 138 -15.48 -11.21 2.69
CA GLN A 138 -15.91 -11.75 1.41
C GLN A 138 -14.68 -12.18 0.57
N PRO A 139 -14.66 -13.42 0.06
CA PRO A 139 -13.56 -13.88 -0.78
C PRO A 139 -13.35 -12.95 -1.96
N LYS A 140 -12.08 -12.67 -2.27
CA LYS A 140 -11.68 -11.87 -3.44
C LYS A 140 -12.19 -10.43 -3.43
N ILE A 141 -12.73 -9.93 -2.31
CA ILE A 141 -12.97 -8.51 -2.09
C ILE A 141 -11.90 -8.02 -1.13
N VAL A 142 -11.21 -6.95 -1.54
CA VAL A 142 -10.07 -6.42 -0.79
C VAL A 142 -10.17 -4.91 -0.61
N VAL A 143 -9.46 -4.40 0.38
CA VAL A 143 -9.30 -2.97 0.65
C VAL A 143 -7.84 -2.61 0.43
N GLY A 144 -7.55 -1.60 -0.40
CA GLY A 144 -6.24 -0.98 -0.46
C GLY A 144 -6.14 0.08 0.64
N ALA A 145 -5.47 -0.27 1.74
CA ALA A 145 -5.20 0.65 2.83
C ALA A 145 -3.94 1.46 2.51
N ILE A 146 -4.12 2.76 2.25
CA ILE A 146 -3.05 3.68 1.86
C ILE A 146 -2.22 4.01 3.10
N GLU A 147 -0.94 3.63 3.07
CA GLU A 147 0.02 3.93 4.14
C GLU A 147 0.85 5.18 3.87
N SER A 148 1.09 5.47 2.60
CA SER A 148 1.92 6.58 2.14
C SER A 148 1.52 7.04 0.74
N PHE A 149 1.76 8.32 0.48
CA PHE A 149 1.59 8.95 -0.83
C PHE A 149 2.90 9.58 -1.28
N TYR A 150 3.29 9.33 -2.53
CA TYR A 150 4.52 9.85 -3.11
C TYR A 150 4.24 10.61 -4.40
N ILE A 151 5.08 11.59 -4.71
CA ILE A 151 5.10 12.27 -6.01
C ILE A 151 6.54 12.21 -6.55
N VAL A 152 6.66 11.83 -7.82
CA VAL A 152 7.88 12.00 -8.62
C VAL A 152 7.69 13.16 -9.57
N ALA A 153 8.54 14.18 -9.46
CA ALA A 153 8.50 15.39 -10.29
C ALA A 153 9.93 15.91 -10.61
N PRO A 154 10.08 16.82 -11.59
CA PRO A 154 11.35 17.47 -11.88
C PRO A 154 11.95 18.21 -10.67
N ALA A 155 13.27 18.23 -10.50
CA ALA A 155 13.93 18.80 -9.32
C ALA A 155 13.67 20.31 -9.10
N PHE A 156 13.37 21.06 -10.16
CA PHE A 156 13.07 22.49 -10.05
C PHE A 156 11.66 22.77 -9.48
N ASP A 157 10.78 21.76 -9.40
CA ASP A 157 9.40 21.88 -8.88
C ASP A 157 9.29 21.62 -7.36
N SER A 158 10.41 21.61 -6.63
CA SER A 158 10.43 21.22 -5.22
C SER A 158 9.55 22.07 -4.29
N ALA A 159 9.46 23.38 -4.57
CA ALA A 159 8.57 24.28 -3.85
C ALA A 159 7.10 23.96 -4.16
N ASP A 160 6.79 23.73 -5.44
CA ASP A 160 5.44 23.43 -5.91
C ASP A 160 4.90 22.11 -5.34
N VAL A 161 5.75 21.09 -5.16
CA VAL A 161 5.35 19.82 -4.52
C VAL A 161 5.06 20.02 -3.04
N SER A 162 5.86 20.84 -2.35
CA SER A 162 5.64 21.16 -0.93
C SER A 162 4.35 21.96 -0.74
N ASP A 163 4.11 22.95 -1.62
CA ASP A 163 2.89 23.75 -1.63
C ASP A 163 1.65 22.90 -1.91
N LEU A 164 1.74 21.92 -2.82
CA LEU A 164 0.66 20.97 -3.08
C LEU A 164 0.34 20.11 -1.85
N MET A 165 1.35 19.56 -1.18
CA MET A 165 1.14 18.74 0.03
C MET A 165 0.48 19.57 1.14
N GLN A 166 0.93 20.81 1.34
CA GLN A 166 0.32 21.73 2.30
C GLN A 166 -1.10 22.13 1.90
N HIS A 167 -1.37 22.35 0.61
CA HIS A 167 -2.69 22.72 0.13
C HIS A 167 -3.74 21.65 0.46
N PHE A 168 -3.36 20.37 0.38
CA PHE A 168 -4.22 19.25 0.72
C PHE A 168 -4.09 18.80 2.18
N ASP A 169 -3.37 19.54 3.01
CA ASP A 169 -3.17 19.23 4.43
C ASP A 169 -2.63 17.80 4.64
N LEU A 170 -1.72 17.39 3.74
CA LEU A 170 -0.97 16.16 3.87
C LEU A 170 0.26 16.42 4.75
N PRO A 171 0.68 15.44 5.59
CA PRO A 171 1.90 15.56 6.37
C PRO A 171 3.05 16.03 5.49
N SER A 172 3.69 17.13 5.91
CA SER A 172 4.78 17.73 5.16
C SER A 172 5.82 16.65 4.85
N PRO A 173 6.32 16.57 3.60
CA PRO A 173 7.13 15.45 3.19
C PRO A 173 8.29 15.30 4.14
N SER A 174 8.46 14.10 4.70
CA SER A 174 9.60 13.87 5.58
C SER A 174 10.86 14.11 4.74
N THR A 175 11.76 14.97 5.21
CA THR A 175 13.04 15.22 4.53
C THR A 175 13.93 13.97 4.42
N ARG A 176 13.47 12.80 4.90
CA ARG A 176 14.18 11.51 4.77
C ARG A 176 14.24 11.03 3.32
N LEU A 177 13.32 11.43 2.45
CA LEU A 177 13.37 11.16 1.00
C LEU A 177 13.68 12.41 0.15
N ALA A 178 13.80 13.59 0.77
CA ALA A 178 14.17 14.85 0.10
C ALA A 178 15.68 14.89 -0.22
N GLY A 179 16.09 14.08 -1.20
CA GLY A 179 17.44 14.03 -1.75
C GLY A 179 17.43 13.35 -3.11
N PRO A 180 18.57 13.30 -3.83
CA PRO A 180 18.70 12.49 -5.03
C PRO A 180 18.63 11.01 -4.64
N VAL A 181 17.39 10.51 -4.59
CA VAL A 181 16.89 9.13 -4.47
C VAL A 181 17.86 8.11 -3.82
N GLN A 182 17.51 7.62 -2.63
CA GLN A 182 18.16 6.44 -2.04
C GLN A 182 17.15 5.33 -1.65
N ASP A 183 16.14 5.15 -2.52
CA ASP A 183 15.23 3.97 -2.70
C ASP A 183 13.89 3.99 -1.89
N VAL A 184 12.68 3.81 -2.49
CA VAL A 184 11.97 2.57 -2.96
C VAL A 184 12.43 2.03 -4.34
N ASP A 185 13.46 1.18 -4.32
CA ASP A 185 14.35 0.70 -5.37
C ASP A 185 14.54 1.64 -6.59
N ALA A 186 14.95 2.87 -6.26
CA ALA A 186 15.15 4.05 -7.10
C ALA A 186 13.85 4.78 -7.56
N LEU A 187 12.82 4.69 -6.72
CA LEU A 187 11.39 5.00 -6.85
C LEU A 187 10.68 4.28 -8.00
N LEU A 188 11.07 3.02 -8.16
CA LEU A 188 10.80 2.11 -9.27
C LEU A 188 11.50 2.61 -10.56
N GLU A 189 12.84 2.71 -10.47
CA GLU A 189 13.81 3.08 -11.52
C GLU A 189 13.58 4.39 -12.33
N ARG A 190 12.92 5.39 -11.71
CA ARG A 190 12.46 6.67 -12.31
C ARG A 190 11.23 6.53 -13.24
N ALA A 191 10.20 5.76 -12.86
CA ALA A 191 8.93 5.64 -13.61
C ALA A 191 9.12 5.55 -15.16
N HIS A 192 10.11 4.75 -15.59
CA HIS A 192 10.39 4.24 -16.94
C HIS A 192 10.89 5.15 -18.14
N GLN A 193 11.23 6.45 -17.98
CA GLN A 193 12.17 7.33 -18.81
C GLN A 193 12.04 7.46 -20.38
N PRO A 194 12.62 8.48 -21.12
CA PRO A 194 13.40 9.68 -20.74
C PRO A 194 12.74 11.03 -21.14
N VAL A 195 13.01 12.09 -20.39
CA VAL A 195 12.90 13.47 -20.89
C VAL A 195 14.31 14.06 -20.91
N PRO A 196 14.72 14.76 -21.99
CA PRO A 196 16.01 15.43 -22.02
C PRO A 196 16.00 16.54 -20.97
N ASP A 197 17.12 16.69 -20.26
CA ASP A 197 17.39 17.79 -19.34
C ASP A 197 16.66 17.75 -17.98
N GLY A 198 17.23 17.06 -16.99
CA GLY A 198 16.98 17.41 -15.59
C GLY A 198 16.92 16.26 -14.59
N HIS A 199 17.54 16.48 -13.43
CA HIS A 199 17.40 15.63 -12.25
C HIS A 199 15.91 15.60 -11.83
N HIS A 200 15.37 14.42 -11.54
CA HIS A 200 14.04 14.26 -10.91
C HIS A 200 14.24 13.98 -9.41
N VAL A 201 13.31 14.45 -8.59
CA VAL A 201 13.29 14.22 -7.13
C VAL A 201 11.96 13.56 -6.78
N ALA A 202 11.95 12.81 -5.68
CA ALA A 202 10.74 12.21 -5.13
C ALA A 202 10.43 12.85 -3.78
N TRP A 203 9.15 13.07 -3.52
CA TRP A 203 8.64 13.55 -2.24
C TRP A 203 7.65 12.53 -1.72
N GLY A 204 7.75 12.19 -0.43
CA GLY A 204 6.88 11.23 0.23
C GLY A 204 6.21 11.85 1.44
N SER A 205 4.89 11.68 1.54
CA SER A 205 4.11 11.86 2.75
C SER A 205 3.83 10.48 3.32
N GLU A 206 4.45 10.17 4.46
CA GLU A 206 4.36 8.88 5.16
C GLU A 206 3.77 9.17 6.54
N TRP A 207 2.62 8.59 6.86
CA TRP A 207 1.95 8.83 8.15
C TRP A 207 1.97 7.63 9.08
N MET A 208 2.31 6.44 8.58
CA MET A 208 2.37 5.23 9.39
C MET A 208 3.64 5.12 10.25
N TYR A 209 4.72 5.83 9.88
CA TYR A 209 6.06 5.71 10.49
C TYR A 209 6.55 6.96 11.24
N VAL A 210 5.62 7.86 11.63
CA VAL A 210 5.94 9.09 12.36
C VAL A 210 6.25 8.79 13.82
#